data_AF-A0A1Y3TAJ5-F1
#
_entry.id   AF-A0A1Y3TAJ5-F1
#
_cell.length_a   1.000
_cell.length_b   1.000
_cell.length_c   1.000
_cell.angle_alpha   90.00
_cell.angle_beta   90.00
_cell.angle_gamma   90.00
#
_symmetry.space_group_name_H-M   'P 1'
#
loop_
_entity.id
_entity.type
_entity.pdbx_description
1 polymer ?
#
loop_
_entity_poly.entity_id
_entity_poly.type
_entity_poly.pdbx_seq_one_letter_code
_entity_poly.pdbx_strand_id
1 'polypeptide(L)'
;MPVTEKKYPDWVQKYRTKGTTVKKKGDSYYLYKRTSRRVKGKKYPQPVDTYIGVITPEGVIQSNKRKISLTDAEVWEYGFSKAVWELCPDDWKKPLGDDWKDVLAIILLKQSPTSYIQKTRMIKKESDFHYQFAAQISSLSRRIHKKWGIGLEELHQLETIYLVCLDKTEIISKVSEEQRKLLEKIQVVLEMC
;
A
#
# COMPACT_ATOMS: atom_id res chain seq x y z
N MET A 1 40.50 28.71 5.19
CA MET A 1 39.86 27.96 4.09
C MET A 1 39.15 28.97 3.21
N PRO A 2 39.37 29.02 1.89
CA PRO A 2 38.73 30.03 1.05
C PRO A 2 37.22 29.80 1.06
N VAL A 3 36.47 30.84 1.42
CA VAL A 3 35.01 30.88 1.39
C VAL A 3 34.61 30.74 -0.07
N THR A 4 34.25 29.52 -0.48
CA THR A 4 33.66 29.26 -1.80
C THR A 4 32.54 30.27 -2.06
N GLU A 5 32.69 31.09 -3.10
CA GLU A 5 31.68 32.03 -3.58
C GLU A 5 30.30 31.37 -3.62
N LYS A 6 29.29 32.09 -3.15
CA LYS A 6 27.89 31.66 -3.20
C LYS A 6 27.44 31.57 -4.66
N LYS A 7 27.57 30.37 -5.22
CA LYS A 7 27.20 30.04 -6.61
C LYS A 7 25.68 30.10 -6.87
N TYR A 8 24.87 30.16 -5.81
CA TYR A 8 23.41 30.12 -5.88
C TYR A 8 22.77 31.14 -4.93
N PRO A 9 21.51 31.54 -5.17
CA PRO A 9 20.74 32.33 -4.22
C PRO A 9 20.71 31.70 -2.82
N ASP A 10 20.58 32.50 -1.77
CA ASP A 10 20.63 32.02 -0.38
C ASP A 10 19.59 30.93 -0.07
N TRP A 11 18.38 31.09 -0.61
CA TRP A 11 17.30 30.12 -0.49
C TRP A 11 17.61 28.77 -1.15
N VAL A 12 18.54 28.71 -2.11
CA VAL A 12 19.06 27.47 -2.71
C VAL A 12 20.27 26.95 -1.95
N GLN A 13 21.18 27.86 -1.59
CA GLN A 13 22.47 27.53 -0.98
C GLN A 13 22.30 26.80 0.35
N LYS A 14 21.25 27.12 1.13
CA LYS A 14 20.92 26.45 2.40
C LYS A 14 20.71 24.94 2.27
N TYR A 15 20.33 24.45 1.08
CA TYR A 15 20.11 23.03 0.82
C TYR A 15 21.37 22.28 0.37
N ARG A 16 22.48 22.97 0.11
CA ARG A 16 23.76 22.35 -0.26
C ARG A 16 24.54 21.91 0.99
N THR A 17 24.01 20.91 1.68
CA THR A 17 24.60 20.33 2.90
C THR A 17 25.39 19.05 2.60
N LYS A 18 26.15 18.54 3.58
CA LYS A 18 26.92 17.30 3.44
C LYS A 18 26.00 16.14 3.00
N GLY A 19 26.38 15.46 1.92
CA GLY A 19 25.59 14.36 1.35
C GLY A 19 24.51 14.80 0.35
N THR A 20 24.45 16.08 -0.01
CA THR A 20 23.55 16.59 -1.05
C THR A 20 24.29 17.37 -2.14
N THR A 21 23.69 17.45 -3.32
CA THR A 21 24.17 18.22 -4.46
C THR A 21 23.02 18.99 -5.06
N VAL A 22 23.25 20.27 -5.39
CA VAL A 22 22.30 21.09 -6.14
C VAL A 22 22.73 21.18 -7.61
N LYS A 23 21.80 20.94 -8.53
CA LYS A 23 22.00 21.13 -9.98
C LYS A 23 21.01 22.17 -10.50
N LYS A 24 21.51 23.18 -11.22
CA LYS A 24 20.68 24.17 -11.94
C LYS A 24 20.41 23.65 -13.35
N LYS A 25 19.15 23.67 -13.80
CA LYS A 25 18.77 23.38 -15.19
C LYS A 25 17.69 24.39 -15.60
N GLY A 26 18.04 25.27 -16.55
CA GLY A 26 17.24 26.47 -16.84
C GLY A 26 17.12 27.34 -15.58
N ASP A 27 15.90 27.75 -15.25
CA ASP A 27 15.60 28.57 -14.07
C ASP A 27 15.30 27.76 -12.80
N SER A 28 15.32 26.43 -12.90
CA SER A 28 15.00 25.52 -11.79
C SER A 28 16.26 24.98 -11.10
N TYR A 29 16.15 24.78 -9.78
CA TYR A 29 17.19 24.18 -8.95
C TYR A 29 16.71 22.83 -8.42
N TYR A 30 17.51 21.79 -8.63
CA TYR A 30 17.16 20.41 -8.28
C TYR A 30 18.09 19.90 -7.20
N LEU A 31 17.51 19.30 -6.16
CA LEU A 31 18.22 18.71 -5.04
C LEU A 31 18.43 17.21 -5.27
N TYR A 32 19.64 16.73 -5.02
CA TYR A 32 20.01 15.32 -5.10
C TYR A 32 20.73 14.87 -3.83
N LYS A 33 20.53 13.62 -3.41
CA LYS A 33 21.37 12.92 -2.43
C LYS A 33 22.61 12.37 -3.13
N ARG A 34 23.79 12.71 -2.64
CA ARG A 34 25.08 12.22 -3.14
C ARG A 34 25.47 10.97 -2.36
N THR A 35 25.57 9.83 -3.03
CA THR A 35 26.13 8.59 -2.45
C THR A 35 27.22 8.02 -3.36
N SER A 36 27.97 7.02 -2.90
CA SER A 36 28.96 6.31 -3.70
C SER A 36 28.59 4.83 -3.80
N ARG A 37 28.48 4.29 -5.01
CA ARG A 37 28.17 2.87 -5.25
C ARG A 37 29.37 2.15 -5.87
N ARG A 38 29.68 0.94 -5.41
CA ARG A 38 30.70 0.09 -6.04
C ARG A 38 30.19 -0.38 -7.40
N VAL A 39 30.97 -0.13 -8.45
CA VAL A 39 30.67 -0.57 -9.82
C VAL A 39 31.72 -1.59 -10.23
N LYS A 40 31.29 -2.77 -10.70
CA LYS A 40 32.18 -3.85 -11.14
C LYS A 40 33.10 -3.32 -12.26
N GLY A 41 34.41 -3.58 -12.15
CA GLY A 41 35.42 -3.12 -13.11
C GLY A 41 35.98 -1.72 -12.89
N LYS A 42 35.49 -0.94 -11.90
CA LYS A 42 36.09 0.36 -11.54
C LYS A 42 36.92 0.25 -10.26
N LYS A 43 38.10 0.89 -10.25
CA LYS A 43 39.04 0.89 -9.10
C LYS A 43 38.42 1.49 -7.84
N TYR A 44 37.64 2.56 -7.98
CA TYR A 44 37.00 3.28 -6.88
C TYR A 44 35.47 3.29 -7.01
N PRO A 45 34.72 3.38 -5.88
CA PRO A 45 33.27 3.59 -5.92
C PRO A 45 32.90 4.79 -6.78
N GLN A 46 31.86 4.67 -7.58
CA GLN A 46 31.39 5.74 -8.45
C GLN A 46 30.33 6.57 -7.73
N PRO A 47 30.37 7.90 -7.85
CA PRO A 47 29.35 8.73 -7.29
C PRO A 47 28.00 8.53 -7.99
N VAL A 48 26.93 8.47 -7.21
CA VAL A 48 25.55 8.35 -7.68
C VAL A 48 24.72 9.45 -7.03
N ASP A 49 23.95 10.16 -7.85
CA ASP A 49 23.03 11.20 -7.39
C ASP A 49 21.60 10.66 -7.44
N THR A 50 20.93 10.57 -6.29
CA THR A 50 19.51 10.22 -6.20
C THR A 50 18.68 11.49 -6.13
N TYR A 51 17.75 11.69 -7.05
CA TYR A 51 16.90 12.87 -7.09
C TYR A 51 16.01 12.96 -5.84
N ILE A 52 16.02 14.11 -5.17
CA ILE A 52 15.18 14.39 -4.00
C ILE A 52 13.96 15.23 -4.40
N GLY A 53 14.15 16.30 -5.17
CA GLY A 53 13.07 17.24 -5.46
C GLY A 53 13.52 18.56 -6.09
N VAL A 54 12.57 19.45 -6.33
CA VAL A 54 12.82 20.81 -6.83
C VAL A 54 12.90 21.77 -5.65
N ILE A 55 13.90 22.64 -5.64
CA ILE A 55 14.05 23.71 -4.66
C ILE A 55 13.26 24.92 -5.16
N THR A 56 12.36 25.42 -4.32
CA THR A 56 11.64 26.69 -4.48
C THR A 56 11.99 27.64 -3.33
N PRO A 57 11.62 28.93 -3.40
CA PRO A 57 11.82 29.85 -2.29
C PRO A 57 11.15 29.39 -0.98
N GLU A 58 10.01 28.72 -1.08
CA GLU A 58 9.21 28.22 0.05
C GLU A 58 9.78 26.94 0.65
N GLY A 59 10.51 26.13 -0.12
CA GLY A 59 10.98 24.84 0.36
C GLY A 59 11.50 23.90 -0.73
N VAL A 60 11.68 22.63 -0.37
CA VAL A 60 11.94 21.57 -1.36
C VAL A 60 10.64 20.83 -1.62
N ILE A 61 10.14 20.91 -2.85
CA ILE A 61 9.06 20.06 -3.33
C ILE A 61 9.66 18.68 -3.60
N GLN A 62 9.47 17.75 -2.67
CA GLN A 62 9.99 16.39 -2.78
C GLN A 62 9.35 15.65 -3.96
N SER A 63 10.16 14.89 -4.67
CA SER A 63 9.71 13.99 -5.72
C SER A 63 9.17 12.72 -5.08
N ASN A 64 7.86 12.51 -5.20
CA ASN A 64 7.21 11.24 -4.84
C ASN A 64 7.50 10.12 -5.85
N LYS A 65 8.27 10.39 -6.91
CA LYS A 65 8.65 9.39 -7.91
C LYS A 65 9.77 8.50 -7.37
N ARG A 66 9.49 7.21 -7.22
CA ARG A 66 10.49 6.17 -6.91
C ARG A 66 10.79 5.38 -8.18
N LYS A 67 12.05 5.00 -8.38
CA LYS A 67 12.41 4.05 -9.43
C LYS A 67 12.14 2.65 -8.89
N ILE A 68 11.13 1.98 -9.42
CA ILE A 68 10.70 0.63 -9.00
C ILE A 68 10.87 -0.29 -10.21
N SER A 69 11.28 -1.54 -9.97
CA SER A 69 11.24 -2.56 -11.03
C SER A 69 9.78 -2.94 -11.28
N LEU A 70 9.38 -3.00 -12.54
CA LEU A 70 8.03 -3.46 -12.92
C LEU A 70 8.00 -4.96 -13.23
N THR A 71 9.13 -5.65 -13.04
CA THR A 71 9.22 -7.11 -13.19
C THR A 71 8.54 -7.79 -12.00
N ASP A 72 7.85 -8.90 -12.24
CA ASP A 72 7.23 -9.75 -11.22
C ASP A 72 6.20 -9.03 -10.34
N ALA A 73 5.41 -8.13 -10.93
CA ALA A 73 4.33 -7.46 -10.23
C ALA A 73 3.25 -8.47 -9.80
N GLU A 74 2.98 -8.55 -8.51
CA GLU A 74 1.84 -9.31 -7.99
C GLU A 74 0.65 -8.39 -7.78
N VAL A 75 -0.55 -8.87 -8.13
CA VAL A 75 -1.81 -8.13 -7.96
C VAL A 75 -2.78 -9.02 -7.22
N TRP A 76 -3.33 -8.50 -6.12
CA TRP A 76 -4.27 -9.21 -5.26
C TRP A 76 -5.54 -8.37 -5.06
N GLU A 77 -6.71 -9.01 -5.06
CA GLU A 77 -7.94 -8.36 -4.61
C GLU A 77 -7.80 -7.97 -3.14
N TYR A 78 -8.08 -6.71 -2.82
CA TYR A 78 -7.84 -6.16 -1.49
C TYR A 78 -9.08 -5.53 -0.89
N GLY A 79 -9.81 -4.69 -1.64
CA GLY A 79 -10.88 -3.86 -1.08
C GLY A 79 -12.03 -4.65 -0.46
N PHE A 80 -12.61 -5.59 -1.20
CA PHE A 80 -13.71 -6.41 -0.72
C PHE A 80 -13.26 -7.29 0.46
N SER A 81 -12.16 -8.02 0.28
CA SER A 81 -11.65 -8.91 1.31
C SER A 81 -11.29 -8.18 2.60
N LYS A 82 -10.63 -7.02 2.50
CA LYS A 82 -10.26 -6.19 3.66
C LYS A 82 -11.50 -5.62 4.33
N ALA A 83 -12.46 -5.11 3.57
CA ALA A 83 -13.70 -4.58 4.14
C ALA A 83 -14.48 -5.65 4.91
N VAL A 84 -14.68 -6.84 4.33
CA VAL A 84 -15.37 -7.94 5.02
C VAL A 84 -14.57 -8.41 6.25
N TRP A 85 -13.24 -8.38 6.19
CA TRP A 85 -12.39 -8.71 7.33
C TRP A 85 -12.57 -7.74 8.51
N GLU A 86 -12.52 -6.43 8.25
CA GLU A 86 -12.70 -5.39 9.27
C GLU A 86 -14.15 -5.35 9.79
N LEU A 87 -15.11 -5.60 8.90
CA LEU A 87 -16.52 -5.72 9.24
C LEU A 87 -16.88 -7.11 9.79
N CYS A 88 -15.94 -7.98 10.16
CA CYS A 88 -16.31 -9.25 10.76
C CYS A 88 -16.85 -9.02 12.19
N PRO A 89 -18.13 -9.31 12.50
CA PRO A 89 -18.70 -8.97 13.80
C PRO A 89 -18.36 -10.01 14.88
N ASP A 90 -18.13 -9.55 16.11
CA ASP A 90 -17.63 -10.41 17.20
C ASP A 90 -18.60 -11.52 17.61
N ASP A 91 -19.91 -11.29 17.46
CA ASP A 91 -20.92 -12.30 17.72
C ASP A 91 -20.94 -13.43 16.67
N TRP A 92 -20.40 -13.19 15.47
CA TRP A 92 -20.11 -14.23 14.48
C TRP A 92 -18.82 -15.00 14.83
N LYS A 93 -17.79 -14.29 15.33
CA LYS A 93 -16.50 -14.89 15.74
C LYS A 93 -16.64 -15.82 16.94
N LYS A 94 -17.40 -15.40 17.97
CA LYS A 94 -17.57 -16.12 19.24
C LYS A 94 -17.88 -17.62 19.11
N PRO A 95 -18.90 -18.06 18.35
CA PRO A 95 -19.22 -19.48 18.22
C PRO A 95 -18.17 -20.30 17.46
N LEU A 96 -17.28 -19.66 16.69
CA LEU A 96 -16.22 -20.33 15.94
C LEU A 96 -14.92 -20.48 16.75
N GLY A 97 -14.82 -19.83 17.91
CA GLY A 97 -13.61 -19.91 18.75
C GLY A 97 -12.36 -19.52 17.97
N ASP A 98 -11.26 -20.27 18.12
CA ASP A 98 -9.98 -19.99 17.45
C ASP A 98 -10.03 -20.17 15.93
N ASP A 99 -11.04 -20.88 15.40
CA ASP A 99 -11.18 -21.16 13.97
C ASP A 99 -11.68 -19.96 13.17
N TRP A 100 -12.23 -18.92 13.82
CA TRP A 100 -12.98 -17.85 13.13
C TRP A 100 -12.18 -17.22 11.98
N LYS A 101 -10.86 -17.06 12.16
CA LYS A 101 -9.99 -16.44 11.17
C LYS A 101 -9.80 -17.34 9.94
N ASP A 102 -9.67 -18.65 10.15
CA ASP A 102 -9.47 -19.61 9.06
C ASP A 102 -10.79 -19.85 8.31
N VAL A 103 -11.90 -19.92 9.04
CA VAL A 103 -13.25 -19.98 8.44
C VAL A 103 -13.53 -18.73 7.61
N LEU A 104 -13.23 -17.54 8.13
CA LEU A 104 -13.39 -16.29 7.38
C LEU A 104 -12.48 -16.24 6.15
N ALA A 105 -11.23 -16.68 6.27
CA ALA A 105 -10.30 -16.73 5.14
C ALA A 105 -10.83 -17.66 4.03
N ILE A 106 -11.34 -18.84 4.37
CA ILE A 106 -11.95 -19.75 3.38
C ILE A 106 -13.18 -19.12 2.73
N ILE A 107 -14.05 -18.46 3.50
CA ILE A 107 -15.20 -17.72 2.96
C ILE A 107 -14.76 -16.66 1.95
N LEU A 108 -13.76 -15.86 2.31
CA LEU A 108 -13.22 -14.82 1.44
C LEU A 108 -12.65 -15.41 0.16
N LEU A 109 -11.91 -16.52 0.23
CA LEU A 109 -11.34 -17.16 -0.96
C LEU A 109 -12.38 -17.81 -1.87
N LYS A 110 -13.53 -18.22 -1.32
CA LYS A 110 -14.67 -18.69 -2.13
C LYS A 110 -15.33 -17.56 -2.92
N GLN A 111 -15.36 -16.34 -2.37
CA GLN A 111 -16.00 -15.18 -2.99
C GLN A 111 -15.02 -14.37 -3.85
N SER A 112 -13.76 -14.28 -3.42
CA SER A 112 -12.66 -13.58 -4.06
C SER A 112 -11.43 -14.49 -4.13
N PRO A 113 -11.30 -15.31 -5.19
CA PRO A 113 -10.22 -16.29 -5.32
C PRO A 113 -8.81 -15.68 -5.39
N THR A 114 -8.70 -14.38 -5.72
CA THR A 114 -7.43 -13.64 -5.84
C THR A 114 -7.17 -12.73 -4.63
N SER A 115 -7.85 -12.98 -3.51
CA SER A 115 -7.73 -12.19 -2.29
C SER A 115 -6.29 -12.14 -1.75
N TYR A 116 -5.89 -10.96 -1.25
CA TYR A 116 -4.62 -10.74 -0.54
C TYR A 116 -4.44 -11.63 0.70
N ILE A 117 -5.52 -12.25 1.18
CA ILE A 117 -5.49 -13.23 2.27
C ILE A 117 -4.54 -14.39 1.96
N GLN A 118 -4.41 -14.82 0.69
CA GLN A 118 -3.46 -15.86 0.29
C GLN A 118 -2.00 -15.44 0.50
N LYS A 119 -1.71 -14.13 0.42
CA LYS A 119 -0.37 -13.58 0.64
C LYS A 119 -0.03 -13.48 2.13
N THR A 120 -1.01 -13.12 2.96
CA THR A 120 -0.78 -12.77 4.37
C THR A 120 -0.91 -13.96 5.32
N ARG A 121 -1.51 -15.06 4.88
CA ARG A 121 -1.86 -16.18 5.77
C ARG A 121 -1.65 -17.53 5.10
N MET A 122 -1.24 -18.51 5.91
CA MET A 122 -1.34 -19.91 5.53
C MET A 122 -2.80 -20.35 5.62
N ILE A 123 -3.33 -20.86 4.52
CA ILE A 123 -4.74 -21.23 4.39
C ILE A 123 -4.91 -22.72 4.68
N LYS A 124 -5.72 -23.05 5.69
CA LYS A 124 -6.16 -24.43 5.96
C LYS A 124 -7.19 -24.88 4.92
N LYS A 125 -7.32 -26.19 4.71
CA LYS A 125 -8.29 -26.71 3.75
C LYS A 125 -9.68 -26.66 4.34
N GLU A 126 -10.69 -26.46 3.49
CA GLU A 126 -12.09 -26.55 3.89
C GLU A 126 -12.43 -27.90 4.56
N SER A 127 -11.85 -28.99 4.06
CA SER A 127 -12.02 -30.35 4.60
C SER A 127 -11.55 -30.51 6.05
N ASP A 128 -10.73 -29.59 6.55
CA ASP A 128 -10.20 -29.64 7.91
C ASP A 128 -11.24 -29.18 8.95
N PHE A 129 -12.41 -28.69 8.49
CA PHE A 129 -13.46 -28.14 9.33
C PHE A 129 -14.79 -28.85 9.13
N HIS A 130 -15.53 -29.02 10.23
CA HIS A 130 -16.88 -29.59 10.24
C HIS A 130 -17.97 -28.51 10.16
N TYR A 131 -17.77 -27.46 9.35
CA TYR A 131 -18.73 -26.37 9.18
C TYR A 131 -19.43 -26.42 7.83
N GLN A 132 -20.73 -26.12 7.80
CA GLN A 132 -21.42 -25.83 6.54
C GLN A 132 -21.10 -24.40 6.09
N PHE A 133 -20.16 -24.25 5.16
CA PHE A 133 -19.69 -22.94 4.73
C PHE A 133 -20.78 -22.04 4.13
N ALA A 134 -21.75 -22.60 3.40
CA ALA A 134 -22.89 -21.82 2.90
C ALA A 134 -23.73 -21.19 4.04
N ALA A 135 -23.90 -21.93 5.14
CA ALA A 135 -24.58 -21.42 6.34
C ALA A 135 -23.72 -20.35 7.05
N GLN A 136 -22.39 -20.53 7.10
CA GLN A 136 -21.48 -19.54 7.67
C GLN A 136 -21.46 -18.24 6.87
N ILE A 137 -21.46 -18.30 5.54
CA ILE A 137 -21.59 -17.14 4.63
C ILE A 137 -22.90 -16.40 4.91
N SER A 138 -24.02 -17.13 4.96
CA SER A 138 -25.34 -16.55 5.20
C SER A 138 -25.43 -15.88 6.58
N SER A 139 -24.87 -16.53 7.60
CA SER A 139 -24.78 -16.01 8.97
C SER A 139 -23.91 -14.74 9.04
N LEU A 140 -22.74 -14.75 8.38
CA LEU A 140 -21.83 -13.62 8.31
C LEU A 140 -22.52 -12.42 7.65
N SER A 141 -23.08 -12.62 6.45
CA SER A 141 -23.80 -11.59 5.70
C SER A 141 -24.92 -10.95 6.51
N ARG A 142 -25.76 -11.77 7.16
CA ARG A 142 -26.85 -11.28 8.01
C ARG A 142 -26.36 -10.43 9.17
N ARG A 143 -25.27 -10.83 9.83
CA ARG A 143 -24.72 -10.10 10.99
C ARG A 143 -24.02 -8.83 10.56
N ILE A 144 -23.35 -8.83 9.40
CA ILE A 144 -22.81 -7.62 8.80
C ILE A 144 -23.93 -6.62 8.52
N HIS A 145 -24.98 -7.06 7.82
CA HIS A 145 -26.13 -6.22 7.55
C HIS A 145 -26.78 -5.68 8.83
N LYS A 146 -26.96 -6.53 9.85
CA LYS A 146 -27.54 -6.10 11.13
C LYS A 146 -26.73 -5.02 11.84
N LYS A 147 -25.39 -5.10 11.79
CA LYS A 147 -24.50 -4.21 12.56
C LYS A 147 -24.12 -2.94 11.81
N TRP A 148 -23.94 -3.02 10.49
CA TRP A 148 -23.46 -1.89 9.66
C TRP A 148 -24.47 -1.41 8.61
N GLY A 149 -25.64 -2.06 8.49
CA GLY A 149 -26.67 -1.67 7.53
C GLY A 149 -26.23 -1.83 6.08
N ILE A 150 -25.36 -2.82 5.81
CA ILE A 150 -24.81 -3.08 4.48
C ILE A 150 -24.75 -4.57 4.17
N GLY A 151 -25.14 -4.95 2.95
CA GLY A 151 -25.01 -6.33 2.46
C GLY A 151 -23.63 -6.64 1.87
N LEU A 152 -23.27 -7.93 1.82
CA LEU A 152 -22.05 -8.37 1.11
C LEU A 152 -22.08 -7.96 -0.38
N GLU A 153 -23.26 -7.99 -1.01
CA GLU A 153 -23.44 -7.58 -2.40
C GLU A 153 -23.00 -6.13 -2.66
N GLU A 154 -23.30 -5.22 -1.72
CA GLU A 154 -22.86 -3.82 -1.84
C GLU A 154 -21.34 -3.70 -1.73
N LEU A 155 -20.70 -4.55 -0.91
CA LEU A 155 -19.26 -4.55 -0.73
C LEU A 155 -18.50 -5.02 -1.97
N HIS A 156 -19.12 -5.78 -2.90
CA HIS A 156 -18.48 -6.19 -4.15
C HIS A 156 -18.04 -5.00 -5.02
N GLN A 157 -18.58 -3.80 -4.79
CA GLN A 157 -18.07 -2.55 -5.40
C GLN A 157 -16.58 -2.30 -5.09
N LEU A 158 -16.05 -2.89 -4.02
CA LEU A 158 -14.66 -2.73 -3.59
C LEU A 158 -13.69 -3.76 -4.22
N GLU A 159 -14.16 -4.73 -5.00
CA GLU A 159 -13.32 -5.78 -5.61
C GLU A 159 -12.26 -5.26 -6.59
N THR A 160 -12.48 -4.07 -7.14
CA THR A 160 -11.53 -3.43 -8.07
C THR A 160 -10.45 -2.60 -7.36
N ILE A 161 -10.46 -2.61 -6.02
CA ILE A 161 -9.37 -2.08 -5.22
C ILE A 161 -8.37 -3.22 -4.98
N TYR A 162 -7.18 -3.06 -5.52
CA TYR A 162 -6.14 -4.08 -5.52
C TYR A 162 -4.95 -3.68 -4.65
N LEU A 163 -4.34 -4.68 -4.02
CA LEU A 163 -2.98 -4.58 -3.50
C LEU A 163 -2.02 -4.95 -4.62
N VAL A 164 -1.16 -4.01 -5.00
CA VAL A 164 -0.14 -4.20 -6.03
C VAL A 164 1.23 -4.24 -5.35
N CYS A 165 1.92 -5.37 -5.51
CA CYS A 165 3.26 -5.57 -4.97
C CYS A 165 4.28 -5.42 -6.11
N LEU A 166 5.15 -4.42 -6.00
CA LEU A 166 6.22 -4.12 -6.93
C LEU A 166 7.57 -4.21 -6.20
N ASP A 167 8.31 -5.31 -6.39
CA ASP A 167 9.55 -5.61 -5.67
C ASP A 167 9.33 -5.60 -4.14
N LYS A 168 9.83 -4.59 -3.43
CA LYS A 168 9.63 -4.41 -1.97
C LYS A 168 8.58 -3.35 -1.63
N THR A 169 7.87 -2.85 -2.62
CA THR A 169 6.89 -1.77 -2.45
C THR A 169 5.50 -2.33 -2.65
N GLU A 170 4.66 -2.19 -1.65
CA GLU A 170 3.24 -2.43 -1.77
C GLU A 170 2.52 -1.09 -2.03
N ILE A 171 1.51 -1.09 -2.88
CA ILE A 171 0.65 0.06 -3.13
C ILE A 171 -0.80 -0.41 -3.24
N ILE A 172 -1.74 0.43 -2.83
CA ILE A 172 -3.16 0.21 -3.07
C ILE A 172 -3.51 0.89 -4.40
N SER A 173 -4.30 0.21 -5.24
CA SER A 173 -4.78 0.75 -6.50
C SER A 173 -5.66 1.99 -6.28
N LYS A 174 -6.03 2.65 -7.38
CA LYS A 174 -6.89 3.83 -7.33
C LYS A 174 -8.25 3.44 -6.74
N VAL A 175 -8.67 4.17 -5.70
CA VAL A 175 -10.03 4.10 -5.14
C VAL A 175 -10.89 5.17 -5.80
N SER A 176 -12.03 4.77 -6.39
CA SER A 176 -13.02 5.67 -7.00
C SER A 176 -13.79 6.47 -5.95
N GLU A 177 -14.44 7.57 -6.36
CA GLU A 177 -15.26 8.37 -5.44
C GLU A 177 -16.44 7.59 -4.83
N GLU A 178 -17.04 6.68 -5.60
CA GLU A 178 -18.12 5.80 -5.12
C GLU A 178 -17.61 4.83 -4.05
N GLN A 179 -16.45 4.23 -4.30
CA GLN A 179 -15.79 3.34 -3.35
C GLN A 179 -15.35 4.09 -2.08
N ARG A 180 -14.88 5.33 -2.19
CA ARG A 180 -14.54 6.17 -1.02
C ARG A 180 -15.76 6.43 -0.16
N LYS A 181 -16.87 6.87 -0.76
CA LYS A 181 -18.14 7.10 -0.03
C LYS A 181 -18.62 5.83 0.68
N LEU A 182 -18.46 4.69 0.02
CA LEU A 182 -18.80 3.40 0.60
C LEU A 182 -17.90 3.07 1.80
N LEU A 183 -16.58 3.18 1.67
CA LEU A 183 -15.61 2.96 2.75
C LEU A 183 -15.85 3.90 3.94
N GLU A 184 -16.18 5.17 3.69
CA GLU A 184 -16.55 6.16 4.71
C GLU A 184 -17.83 5.77 5.45
N LYS A 185 -18.87 5.34 4.71
CA LYS A 185 -20.15 4.86 5.28
C LYS A 185 -19.92 3.71 6.26
N ILE A 186 -19.03 2.77 5.93
CA ILE A 186 -18.74 1.59 6.76
C ILE A 186 -17.59 1.81 7.75
N GLN A 187 -16.99 3.01 7.77
CA GLN A 187 -15.85 3.38 8.63
C GLN A 187 -14.63 2.46 8.48
N VAL A 188 -14.37 1.96 7.28
CA VAL A 188 -13.21 1.12 6.98
C VAL A 188 -12.13 1.97 6.33
N VAL A 189 -10.93 1.92 6.90
CA VAL A 189 -9.72 2.51 6.30
C VAL A 189 -8.90 1.42 5.64
N LEU A 190 -8.57 1.62 4.38
CA LEU A 190 -7.68 0.73 3.63
C LEU A 190 -6.23 1.15 3.88
N GLU A 191 -5.62 0.59 4.92
CA GLU A 191 -4.21 0.79 5.23
C GLU A 191 -3.38 -0.41 4.79
N MET A 192 -2.16 -0.15 4.31
CA MET A 192 -1.24 -1.21 3.94
C MET A 192 -0.89 -2.08 5.17
N CYS A 193 -0.83 -3.41 4.96
CA CYS A 193 -0.55 -4.39 6.01
C CYS A 193 0.88 -4.28 6.58
#